data_AF-A0AAD3DLB3-F1
#
_entry.id   AF-A0AAD3DLB3-F1
#
_cell.length_a   1.000
_cell.length_b   1.000
_cell.length_c   1.000
_cell.angle_alpha   90.00
_cell.angle_beta   90.00
_cell.angle_gamma   90.00
#
_symmetry.space_group_name_H-M   'P 1'
#
loop_
_entity.id
_entity.type
_entity.pdbx_description
1 polymer ?
#
loop_
_entity_poly.entity_id
_entity_poly.type
_entity_poly.pdbx_seq_one_letter_code
_entity_poly.pdbx_strand_id
1 'polypeptide(L)'
;MEDALARRERLKALRAAAQATDGDQGDAAAAAPAADAEPEKPVLKFRNYAVQDTKRIDHERVAAAQPPKFQEPVVETKPEELPQEELLVNIAPKKANWDLKRDVQPKLDKLERRTQRAILEMMREEERRKLEEEGGVQD
;
A
#
# COMPACT_ATOMS: atom_id res chain seq x y z
N MET A 1 9.95 -11.46 8.61
CA MET A 1 9.27 -10.45 9.46
C MET A 1 10.37 -9.69 10.17
N GLU A 2 10.44 -8.36 10.02
CA GLU A 2 11.46 -7.58 10.74
C GLU A 2 11.22 -7.69 12.26
N ASP A 3 12.28 -7.95 13.01
CA ASP A 3 12.23 -8.04 14.47
C ASP A 3 11.76 -6.70 15.06
N ALA A 4 10.87 -6.75 16.06
CA ALA A 4 10.23 -5.57 16.65
C ALA A 4 11.23 -4.51 17.18
N LEU A 5 12.44 -4.95 17.55
CA LEU A 5 13.52 -4.09 18.02
C LEU A 5 14.10 -3.23 16.88
N ALA A 6 14.33 -3.80 15.71
CA ALA A 6 14.89 -3.10 14.55
C ALA A 6 13.97 -1.96 14.08
N ARG A 7 12.65 -2.19 14.08
CA ARG A 7 11.66 -1.15 13.77
C ARG A 7 11.67 0.00 14.77
N ARG A 8 11.82 -0.32 16.07
CA ARG A 8 11.83 0.69 17.14
C ARG A 8 13.03 1.62 17.02
N GLU A 9 14.21 1.07 16.73
CA GLU A 9 15.44 1.85 16.56
C GLU A 9 15.38 2.77 15.34
N ARG A 10 14.88 2.25 14.21
CA ARG A 10 14.66 3.04 12.99
C ARG A 10 13.73 4.23 13.23
N LEU A 11 12.60 4.02 13.91
CA LEU A 11 11.66 5.09 14.22
C LEU A 11 12.27 6.14 15.17
N LYS A 12 13.12 5.72 16.12
CA LYS A 12 13.80 6.64 17.03
C LYS A 12 14.81 7.52 16.29
N ALA A 13 15.56 6.95 15.34
CA ALA A 13 16.52 7.70 14.52
C ALA A 13 15.82 8.75 13.63
N LEU A 14 14.70 8.39 13.00
CA LEU A 14 13.91 9.32 12.18
C LEU A 14 13.36 10.49 13.01
N ARG A 15 12.90 10.22 14.24
CA ARG A 15 12.39 11.27 15.13
C ARG A 15 13.48 12.24 15.58
N ALA A 16 14.67 11.74 15.86
CA ALA A 16 15.82 12.57 16.23
C ALA A 16 16.26 13.48 15.06
N ALA A 17 16.26 12.96 13.83
CA ALA A 17 16.59 13.74 12.64
C ALA A 17 15.60 14.89 12.40
N ALA A 18 14.29 14.64 12.56
CA ALA A 18 13.27 15.67 12.39
C ALA A 18 13.40 16.81 13.42
N GLN A 19 13.74 16.48 14.67
CA GLN A 19 13.95 17.51 15.71
C GLN A 19 15.18 18.36 15.46
N ALA A 20 16.22 17.83 14.81
CA ALA A 20 17.39 18.61 14.44
C ALA A 20 17.10 19.61 13.30
N THR A 21 16.14 19.29 12.42
CA THR A 21 15.78 20.16 11.28
C THR A 21 14.76 21.24 11.63
N ASP A 22 13.94 21.04 12.67
CA ASP A 22 12.94 22.03 13.11
C ASP A 22 13.53 23.20 13.91
N GLY A 23 14.80 23.12 14.33
CA GLY A 23 15.47 24.14 15.15
C GLY A 23 16.02 25.36 14.41
N ASP A 24 15.99 25.40 13.07
CA ASP A 24 16.69 26.41 12.25
C ASP A 24 15.75 27.33 11.45
N GLN A 25 14.43 27.22 11.63
CA GLN A 25 13.45 28.11 10.98
C GLN A 25 12.71 28.96 12.01
N GLY A 26 13.45 29.84 12.69
CA GLY A 26 12.91 30.84 13.61
C GLY A 26 13.62 32.19 13.48
N ASP A 27 12.96 33.12 12.81
CA ASP A 27 13.04 34.59 12.90
C ASP A 27 14.41 35.29 13.16
N ALA A 28 14.87 36.06 12.15
CA ALA A 28 15.81 37.15 12.36
C ALA A 28 15.55 38.31 11.39
N ALA A 29 14.53 39.11 11.68
CA ALA A 29 14.35 40.46 11.15
C ALA A 29 14.67 41.48 12.25
N ALA A 30 15.83 42.15 12.16
CA ALA A 30 16.12 43.35 12.96
C ALA A 30 17.13 44.24 12.22
N ALA A 31 16.66 45.44 11.85
CA ALA A 31 17.44 46.49 11.21
C ALA A 31 17.94 47.51 12.26
N ALA A 32 19.16 48.02 12.09
CA ALA A 32 19.63 49.28 12.68
C ALA A 32 20.56 50.00 11.67
N PRO A 33 20.58 51.36 11.61
CA PRO A 33 21.17 52.10 10.51
C PRO A 33 22.60 52.60 10.82
N ALA A 34 23.47 52.63 9.81
CA ALA A 34 24.78 53.27 9.89
C ALA A 34 25.06 54.08 8.60
N ALA A 35 25.64 55.26 8.81
CA ALA A 35 25.83 56.34 7.86
C ALA A 35 27.00 56.13 6.87
N ASP A 36 26.94 56.89 5.77
CA ASP A 36 27.98 57.12 4.75
C ASP A 36 28.59 55.90 4.05
N ALA A 37 27.82 55.37 3.09
CA ALA A 37 28.35 54.62 1.95
C ALA A 37 27.79 55.27 0.68
N GLU A 38 28.59 55.37 -0.39
CA GLU A 38 28.08 55.68 -1.72
C GLU A 38 26.80 54.87 -1.99
N PRO A 39 25.78 55.39 -2.70
CA PRO A 39 24.56 54.64 -2.91
C PRO A 39 24.91 53.34 -3.62
N GLU A 40 24.98 52.25 -2.85
CA GLU A 40 25.21 50.92 -3.38
C GLU A 40 24.13 50.71 -4.43
N LYS A 41 24.57 50.60 -5.70
CA LYS A 41 23.63 50.47 -6.80
C LYS A 41 22.73 49.27 -6.49
N PRO A 42 21.40 49.43 -6.57
CA PRO A 42 20.48 48.38 -6.17
C PRO A 42 20.77 47.09 -6.96
N VAL A 43 21.18 46.03 -6.27
CA VAL A 43 21.49 44.74 -6.89
C VAL A 43 20.20 43.97 -7.12
N LEU A 44 19.79 43.86 -8.40
CA LEU A 44 18.61 43.11 -8.80
C LEU A 44 18.90 41.59 -8.83
N LYS A 45 18.14 40.80 -8.05
CA LYS A 45 18.25 39.33 -8.02
C LYS A 45 17.12 38.69 -8.81
N PHE A 46 17.48 38.07 -9.94
CA PHE A 46 16.56 37.41 -10.85
C PHE A 46 16.31 35.95 -10.44
N ARG A 47 15.24 35.66 -9.67
CA ARG A 47 15.04 34.35 -9.02
C ARG A 47 14.23 33.29 -9.80
N ASN A 48 13.70 33.61 -10.98
CA ASN A 48 13.09 32.64 -11.94
C ASN A 48 12.71 33.33 -13.26
N TYR A 49 13.56 34.20 -13.81
CA TYR A 49 13.24 34.91 -15.05
C TYR A 49 14.50 35.26 -15.82
N ALA A 50 14.39 35.21 -17.15
CA ALA A 50 15.47 35.56 -18.05
C ALA A 50 15.41 37.05 -18.37
N VAL A 51 16.53 37.74 -18.15
CA VAL A 51 16.70 39.14 -18.53
C VAL A 51 16.73 39.21 -20.06
N GLN A 52 15.78 39.93 -20.67
CA GLN A 52 15.74 40.11 -22.13
C GLN A 52 16.68 41.21 -22.60
N ASP A 53 16.88 42.26 -21.80
CA ASP A 53 17.70 43.43 -22.14
C ASP A 53 19.14 43.24 -21.67
N THR A 54 19.96 42.58 -22.50
CA THR A 54 21.36 42.26 -22.22
C THR A 54 22.32 43.43 -22.37
N LYS A 55 21.84 44.61 -22.82
CA LYS A 55 22.67 45.79 -23.07
C LYS A 55 22.76 46.74 -21.87
N ARG A 56 21.74 46.72 -21.01
CA ARG A 56 21.61 47.63 -19.85
C ARG A 56 21.83 46.94 -18.51
N ILE A 57 21.68 45.61 -18.48
CA ILE A 57 21.69 44.81 -17.27
C ILE A 57 22.71 43.70 -17.43
N ASP A 58 23.86 43.88 -16.77
CA ASP A 58 24.84 42.82 -16.59
C ASP A 58 24.24 41.77 -15.65
N HIS A 59 24.18 40.53 -16.09
CA HIS A 59 23.59 39.43 -15.33
C HIS A 59 24.44 38.17 -15.47
N GLU A 60 24.55 37.41 -14.37
CA GLU A 60 25.21 36.12 -14.33
C GLU A 60 24.15 35.01 -14.24
N ARG A 61 24.19 34.06 -15.17
CA ARG A 61 23.26 32.93 -15.17
C ARG A 61 23.88 31.75 -14.45
N VAL A 62 23.26 31.33 -13.35
CA VAL A 62 23.61 30.07 -12.67
C VAL A 62 23.18 28.89 -13.54
N ALA A 63 24.12 27.98 -13.83
CA ALA A 63 23.82 26.74 -14.53
C ALA A 63 22.89 25.86 -13.70
N ALA A 64 21.90 25.23 -14.34
CA ALA A 64 21.02 24.29 -13.67
C ALA A 64 21.84 23.09 -13.16
N ALA A 65 21.64 22.70 -11.90
CA ALA A 65 22.27 21.52 -11.35
C ALA A 65 21.84 20.29 -12.17
N GLN A 66 22.80 19.59 -12.77
CA GLN A 66 22.53 18.36 -13.48
C GLN A 66 22.53 17.21 -12.48
N PRO A 67 21.38 16.54 -12.24
CA PRO A 67 21.37 15.40 -11.33
C PRO A 67 22.30 14.32 -11.85
N PRO A 68 22.94 13.53 -10.95
CA PRO A 68 23.74 12.39 -11.37
C PRO A 68 22.86 11.44 -12.19
N LYS A 69 23.41 10.93 -13.30
CA LYS A 69 22.72 9.93 -14.12
C LYS A 69 22.52 8.69 -13.25
N PHE A 70 21.26 8.39 -12.96
CA PHE A 70 20.88 7.19 -12.23
C PHE A 70 21.41 5.97 -12.97
N GLN A 71 22.29 5.22 -12.32
CA GLN A 71 22.68 3.89 -12.78
C GLN A 71 21.73 2.91 -12.10
N GLU A 72 20.93 2.21 -12.90
CA GLU A 72 20.12 1.11 -12.41
C GLU A 72 21.04 0.09 -11.72
N PRO A 73 20.75 -0.31 -10.48
CA PRO A 73 21.54 -1.34 -9.81
C PRO A 73 21.43 -2.62 -10.65
N VAL A 74 22.55 -3.07 -11.20
CA VAL A 74 22.65 -4.39 -11.83
C VAL A 74 22.53 -5.40 -10.71
N VAL A 75 21.32 -5.92 -10.53
CA VAL A 75 21.03 -6.99 -9.58
C VAL A 75 21.64 -8.27 -10.16
N GLU A 76 22.90 -8.57 -9.81
CA GLU A 76 23.58 -9.82 -10.20
C GLU A 76 22.94 -11.06 -9.56
N THR A 77 22.08 -10.88 -8.57
CA THR A 77 21.30 -11.96 -7.98
C THR A 77 20.04 -12.17 -8.80
N LYS A 78 20.10 -13.16 -9.70
CA LYS A 78 18.90 -13.79 -10.25
C LYS A 78 17.93 -14.02 -9.08
N PRO A 79 16.75 -13.37 -9.03
CA PRO A 79 15.79 -13.65 -7.97
C PRO A 79 15.50 -15.14 -8.05
N GLU A 80 15.62 -15.86 -6.92
CA GLU A 80 15.09 -17.21 -6.82
C GLU A 80 13.68 -17.16 -7.39
N GLU A 81 13.46 -17.91 -8.47
CA GLU A 81 12.18 -18.06 -9.12
C GLU A 81 11.27 -18.79 -8.13
N LEU A 82 10.78 -18.08 -7.11
CA LEU A 82 9.62 -18.49 -6.35
C LEU A 82 8.53 -18.77 -7.40
N PRO A 83 7.82 -19.90 -7.32
CA PRO A 83 6.84 -20.28 -8.32
C PRO A 83 5.81 -19.15 -8.41
N GLN A 84 5.91 -18.33 -9.47
CA GLN A 84 5.01 -17.21 -9.73
C GLN A 84 3.56 -17.69 -9.84
N GLU A 85 3.36 -18.98 -10.12
CA GLU A 85 2.09 -19.68 -10.17
C GLU A 85 1.27 -19.53 -8.87
N GLU A 86 1.88 -19.51 -7.68
CA GLU A 86 1.15 -19.37 -6.42
C GLU A 86 0.66 -17.93 -6.16
N LEU A 87 1.37 -16.94 -6.72
CA LEU A 87 1.01 -15.53 -6.59
C LEU A 87 -0.04 -15.12 -7.63
N LEU A 88 0.04 -15.63 -8.86
CA LEU A 88 -0.91 -15.31 -9.93
C LEU A 88 -2.33 -15.83 -9.65
N VAL A 89 -2.47 -16.93 -8.90
CA VAL A 89 -3.77 -17.52 -8.54
C VAL A 89 -4.57 -16.59 -7.60
N ASN A 90 -3.91 -15.67 -6.89
CA ASN A 90 -4.55 -14.73 -5.97
C ASN A 90 -4.72 -13.30 -6.54
N ILE A 91 -4.24 -13.04 -7.77
CA ILE A 91 -4.23 -11.71 -8.41
C ILE A 91 -5.45 -11.48 -9.32
N ALA A 92 -6.23 -12.52 -9.63
CA ALA A 92 -7.44 -12.35 -10.42
C ALA A 92 -8.55 -11.62 -9.61
N PRO A 93 -9.22 -10.61 -10.20
CA PRO A 93 -10.41 -10.03 -9.58
C PRO A 93 -11.45 -11.14 -9.40
N LYS A 94 -11.82 -11.39 -8.14
CA LYS A 94 -12.81 -12.41 -7.80
C LYS A 94 -14.12 -12.12 -8.54
N LYS A 95 -14.83 -13.17 -8.94
CA LYS A 95 -16.13 -13.06 -9.61
C LYS A 95 -17.08 -12.21 -8.75
N ALA A 96 -17.87 -11.31 -9.35
CA ALA A 96 -18.76 -10.40 -8.61
C ALA A 96 -19.67 -11.11 -7.58
N ASN A 97 -20.06 -12.36 -7.85
CA ASN A 97 -20.92 -13.16 -6.97
C ASN A 97 -20.15 -14.01 -5.93
N TRP A 98 -18.83 -13.80 -5.77
CA TRP A 98 -17.98 -14.49 -4.80
C TRP A 98 -18.53 -14.37 -3.38
N ASP A 99 -18.94 -13.16 -3.00
CA ASP A 99 -19.41 -12.83 -1.67
C ASP A 99 -20.73 -13.54 -1.37
N LEU A 100 -21.64 -13.48 -2.35
CA LEU A 100 -22.92 -14.19 -2.30
C LEU A 100 -22.73 -15.70 -2.12
N LYS A 101 -21.80 -16.30 -2.87
CA LYS A 101 -21.50 -17.73 -2.72
C LYS A 101 -20.95 -18.02 -1.33
N ARG A 102 -19.97 -17.26 -0.86
CA ARG A 102 -19.35 -17.45 0.45
C ARG A 102 -20.38 -17.38 1.58
N ASP A 103 -21.29 -16.40 1.53
CA ASP A 103 -22.25 -16.14 2.61
C ASP A 103 -23.46 -17.09 2.57
N VAL A 104 -23.83 -17.60 1.40
CA VAL A 104 -24.94 -18.55 1.21
C VAL A 104 -24.50 -20.01 1.42
N GLN A 105 -23.26 -20.37 1.07
CA GLN A 105 -22.74 -21.73 1.18
C GLN A 105 -22.97 -22.39 2.55
N PRO A 106 -22.62 -21.79 3.71
CA PRO A 106 -22.81 -22.45 5.01
C PRO A 106 -24.28 -22.67 5.38
N LYS A 107 -25.23 -21.92 4.78
CA LYS A 107 -26.66 -22.14 4.96
C LYS A 107 -27.14 -23.32 4.12
N LEU A 108 -26.67 -23.41 2.87
CA LEU A 108 -26.94 -24.54 1.98
C LEU A 108 -26.35 -25.83 2.55
N ASP A 109 -25.11 -25.83 3.02
CA ASP A 109 -24.47 -27.02 3.60
C ASP A 109 -25.25 -27.53 4.83
N LYS A 110 -25.77 -26.62 5.68
CA LYS A 110 -26.62 -26.98 6.81
C LYS A 110 -27.96 -27.57 6.36
N LEU A 111 -28.56 -27.00 5.31
CA LEU A 111 -29.81 -27.49 4.76
C LEU A 111 -29.62 -28.87 4.13
N GLU A 112 -28.57 -29.04 3.33
CA GLU A 112 -28.21 -30.30 2.68
C GLU A 112 -27.97 -31.42 3.69
N ARG A 113 -27.27 -31.15 4.80
CA ARG A 113 -27.09 -32.13 5.87
C ARG A 113 -28.43 -32.54 6.51
N ARG A 114 -29.40 -31.63 6.61
CA ARG A 114 -30.72 -31.94 7.17
C ARG A 114 -31.59 -32.69 6.17
N THR A 115 -31.55 -32.33 4.90
CA THR A 115 -32.30 -33.03 3.85
C THR A 115 -31.79 -34.45 3.67
N GLN A 116 -30.47 -34.67 3.66
CA GLN A 116 -29.88 -36.00 3.64
C GLN A 116 -30.32 -36.85 4.84
N ARG A 117 -30.32 -36.27 6.05
CA ARG A 117 -30.83 -36.96 7.25
C ARG A 117 -32.30 -37.32 7.15
N ALA A 118 -33.14 -36.39 6.71
CA ALA A 118 -34.58 -36.62 6.55
C ALA A 118 -34.86 -37.70 5.48
N ILE A 119 -34.11 -37.70 4.37
CA ILE A 119 -34.18 -38.76 3.35
C ILE A 119 -33.85 -40.12 3.97
N LEU A 120 -32.76 -40.21 4.73
CA LEU A 120 -32.37 -41.47 5.40
C LEU A 120 -33.41 -41.93 6.43
N GLU A 121 -34.04 -41.00 7.14
CA GLU A 121 -35.10 -41.31 8.11
C GLU A 121 -36.34 -41.85 7.42
N MET A 122 -36.83 -41.19 6.37
CA MET A 122 -37.96 -41.68 5.56
C MET A 122 -37.68 -43.07 4.98
N MET A 123 -36.48 -43.30 4.44
CA MET A 123 -36.10 -44.62 3.91
C MET A 123 -36.15 -45.71 5.00
N ARG A 124 -35.69 -45.43 6.21
CA ARG A 124 -35.76 -46.38 7.34
C ARG A 124 -37.18 -46.67 7.78
N GLU A 125 -38.04 -45.65 7.81
CA GLU A 125 -39.46 -45.82 8.14
C GLU A 125 -40.18 -46.65 7.08
N GLU A 126 -39.92 -46.39 5.79
CA GLU A 126 -40.46 -47.18 4.69
C GLU A 126 -40.01 -48.64 4.74
N GLU A 127 -38.72 -48.89 5.01
CA GLU A 127 -38.19 -50.25 5.18
C GLU A 127 -38.84 -50.97 6.36
N ARG A 128 -38.97 -50.30 7.52
CA ARG A 128 -39.65 -50.86 8.69
C ARG A 128 -41.11 -51.19 8.40
N ARG A 129 -41.83 -50.29 7.74
CA ARG A 129 -43.23 -50.50 7.36
C ARG A 129 -43.38 -51.69 6.41
N LYS A 130 -42.50 -51.82 5.41
CA LYS A 130 -42.49 -52.98 4.50
C LYS A 130 -42.27 -54.29 5.25
N LEU A 131 -41.32 -54.32 6.19
CA LEU A 131 -41.07 -55.50 7.04
C LEU A 131 -42.26 -55.85 7.94
N GLU A 132 -42.95 -54.86 8.50
CA GLU A 132 -44.17 -55.06 9.30
C GLU A 132 -45.33 -55.59 8.44
N GLU A 133 -45.50 -55.06 7.22
CA GLU A 133 -46.49 -55.56 6.24
C GLU A 133 -46.16 -56.98 5.78
N GLU A 134 -44.89 -57.32 5.53
CA GLU A 134 -44.46 -58.67 5.14
C GLU A 134 -44.55 -59.68 6.30
N GLY A 135 -44.28 -59.25 7.53
CA GLY A 135 -44.40 -60.07 8.74
C GLY A 135 -45.84 -60.32 9.20
N GLY A 136 -46.76 -59.39 8.92
CA GLY A 136 -48.18 -59.54 9.24
C GLY A 136 -49.00 -60.36 8.24
N VAL A 137 -48.40 -60.79 7.13
CA VAL A 137 -49.06 -61.60 6.07
C VAL A 137 -48.82 -63.11 6.26
N GLN A 138 -48.05 -63.54 7.28
CA GLN A 138 -47.68 -64.94 7.51
C GLN A 138 -48.50 -65.70 8.58
N ASP A 139 -49.57 -65.13 9.14
CA ASP A 139 -50.48 -65.82 10.10
C ASP A 139 -51.85 -66.16 9.50
#